data_AF-A0A8S0XI13-F1
#
_entry.id   AF-A0A8S0XI13-F1
#
_cell.length_a   1.000
_cell.length_b   1.000
_cell.length_c   1.000
_cell.angle_alpha   90.00
_cell.angle_beta   90.00
_cell.angle_gamma   90.00
#
_symmetry.space_group_name_H-M   'P 1'
#
loop_
_entity.id
_entity.type
_entity.pdbx_description
1 polymer ?
#
loop_
_entity_poly.entity_id
_entity_poly.type
_entity_poly.pdbx_seq_one_letter_code
_entity_poly.pdbx_strand_id
1 'polypeptide(L)'
;MEPIKILIAIIILLIVHLQYRLWFGDGGIAQINAYQQRLDDLRQQAQEKRERNDALYAEVLDLRKGAEAIDERAREELGMIREDETFFQILESK
;
A
#
# COMPACT_ATOMS: atom_id res chain seq x y z
N MET A 1 21.54 41.94 -46.74
CA MET A 1 20.93 40.67 -46.30
C MET A 1 19.43 40.91 -46.19
N GLU A 2 18.61 40.19 -46.95
CA GLU A 2 17.15 40.39 -46.96
C GLU A 2 16.57 40.28 -45.53
N PRO A 3 15.79 41.27 -45.05
CA PRO A 3 15.28 41.34 -43.67
C PRO A 3 14.47 40.09 -43.28
N ILE A 4 13.85 39.44 -44.27
CA ILE A 4 13.09 38.19 -44.12
C ILE A 4 13.98 37.03 -43.63
N LYS A 5 15.24 36.95 -44.10
CA LYS A 5 16.15 35.86 -43.70
C LYS A 5 16.54 35.96 -42.22
N ILE A 6 16.65 37.19 -41.71
CA ILE A 6 16.96 37.46 -40.29
C ILE A 6 15.76 37.08 -39.42
N LEU A 7 14.54 37.42 -39.83
CA LEU A 7 13.32 37.05 -39.12
C LEU A 7 13.19 35.52 -39.00
N ILE A 8 13.42 34.79 -40.10
CA ILE A 8 13.36 33.32 -40.12
C ILE A 8 14.43 32.72 -39.19
N ALA A 9 15.65 33.25 -39.20
CA ALA A 9 16.72 32.79 -38.32
C ALA A 9 16.37 32.96 -36.84
N ILE A 10 15.77 34.09 -36.47
CA ILE A 10 15.31 34.36 -35.09
C ILE A 10 14.22 33.37 -34.67
N ILE A 11 13.24 33.12 -35.55
CA ILE A 11 12.15 32.17 -35.28
C ILE A 11 12.70 30.76 -35.08
N ILE A 12 13.62 30.30 -35.94
CA ILE A 12 14.27 29.00 -35.80
C ILE A 12 15.01 28.90 -34.47
N LEU A 13 15.76 29.94 -34.09
CA LEU A 13 16.51 29.97 -32.84
C LEU A 13 15.58 29.90 -31.62
N LEU A 14 14.45 30.60 -31.66
CA LEU A 14 13.40 30.53 -30.63
C LEU A 14 12.79 29.13 -30.54
N ILE A 15 12.49 28.49 -31.67
CA ILE A 15 11.95 27.13 -31.71
C ILE A 15 12.96 26.14 -31.10
N VAL A 16 14.22 26.18 -31.54
CA VAL A 16 15.27 25.30 -31.01
C VAL A 16 15.45 25.50 -29.50
N HIS A 17 15.44 26.75 -29.02
CA HIS A 17 15.53 27.04 -27.59
C HIS A 17 14.34 26.47 -26.82
N LEU A 18 13.12 26.59 -27.35
CA LEU A 18 11.91 26.06 -26.73
C LEU A 18 11.93 24.52 -26.70
N GLN A 19 12.35 23.87 -27.79
CA GLN A 19 12.50 22.42 -27.87
C GLN A 19 13.53 21.91 -26.87
N TYR A 20 14.69 22.58 -26.77
CA TYR A 20 15.70 22.26 -25.77
C TYR A 20 15.17 22.39 -24.34
N ARG A 21 14.45 23.48 -24.04
CA ARG A 21 13.81 23.68 -22.74
C ARG A 21 12.72 22.64 -22.45
N LEU A 22 12.00 22.17 -23.45
CA LEU A 22 10.97 21.12 -23.26
C LEU A 22 11.60 19.77 -22.91
N TRP A 23 12.75 19.45 -23.52
CA TRP A 23 13.43 18.17 -23.30
C TRP A 23 14.25 18.16 -22.00
N PHE A 24 14.88 19.28 -21.65
CA PHE A 24 15.82 19.39 -20.51
C PHE A 24 15.34 20.26 -19.35
N GLY A 25 14.19 20.93 -19.47
CA GLY A 25 13.64 21.79 -18.42
C GLY A 25 12.96 21.03 -17.29
N ASP A 26 12.59 21.78 -16.24
CA ASP A 26 12.13 21.30 -14.93
C ASP A 26 10.82 20.46 -14.90
N GLY A 27 10.35 19.98 -16.04
CA GLY A 27 9.24 19.03 -16.18
C GLY A 27 9.41 18.04 -17.35
N GLY A 28 10.64 17.88 -17.86
CA GLY A 28 10.95 17.02 -19.00
C GLY A 28 10.90 15.52 -18.69
N ILE A 29 10.94 14.70 -19.76
CA ILE A 29 10.82 13.22 -19.75
C ILE A 29 11.75 12.56 -18.71
N ALA A 30 12.93 13.14 -18.46
CA ALA A 30 13.88 12.65 -17.46
C ALA A 30 13.31 12.66 -16.03
N GLN A 31 12.56 13.70 -15.65
CA GLN A 31 11.92 13.74 -14.32
C GLN A 31 10.76 12.75 -14.23
N ILE A 32 9.95 12.65 -15.28
CA ILE A 32 8.83 11.69 -15.34
C ILE A 32 9.33 10.26 -15.13
N ASN A 33 10.42 9.87 -15.80
CA ASN A 33 11.04 8.56 -15.63
C ASN A 33 11.54 8.33 -14.19
N ALA A 34 12.15 9.34 -13.56
CA ALA A 34 12.61 9.23 -12.17
C ALA A 34 11.44 9.10 -11.17
N TYR A 35 10.34 9.82 -11.40
CA TYR A 35 9.12 9.69 -10.60
C TYR A 35 8.46 8.31 -10.79
N GLN A 36 8.46 7.78 -12.02
CA GLN A 36 7.94 6.44 -12.31
C GLN A 36 8.73 5.35 -11.57
N GLN A 37 10.07 5.41 -11.63
CA GLN A 37 10.94 4.45 -10.92
C GLN A 37 10.72 4.47 -9.40
N ARG A 38 10.57 5.65 -8.80
CA ARG A 38 10.24 5.76 -7.36
C ARG A 38 8.87 5.17 -7.05
N LEU A 39 7.89 5.38 -7.91
CA LEU A 39 6.54 4.87 -7.72
C LEU A 39 6.50 3.33 -7.76
N ASP A 40 7.29 2.73 -8.63
CA ASP A 40 7.37 1.28 -8.77
C ASP A 40 8.08 0.62 -7.57
N ASP A 41 9.18 1.21 -7.07
CA ASP A 41 9.84 0.76 -5.84
C ASP A 41 8.90 0.86 -4.62
N LEU A 42 8.20 1.98 -4.46
CA LEU A 42 7.21 2.18 -3.40
C LEU A 42 6.07 1.16 -3.48
N ARG A 43 5.60 0.82 -4.68
CA ARG A 43 4.56 -0.21 -4.88
C ARG A 43 5.07 -1.59 -4.48
N GLN A 44 6.30 -1.94 -4.86
CA GLN A 44 6.88 -3.23 -4.51
C GLN A 44 7.01 -3.39 -2.98
N GLN A 45 7.53 -2.37 -2.30
CA GLN A 45 7.63 -2.37 -0.83
C GLN A 45 6.25 -2.42 -0.15
N ALA A 46 5.26 -1.73 -0.71
CA ALA A 46 3.90 -1.76 -0.19
C ALA A 46 3.25 -3.14 -0.36
N GLN A 47 3.52 -3.83 -1.48
CA GLN A 47 3.02 -5.17 -1.74
C GLN A 47 3.61 -6.19 -0.75
N GLU A 48 4.93 -6.19 -0.56
CA GLU A 48 5.60 -7.09 0.38
C GLU A 48 5.07 -6.90 1.82
N LYS A 49 4.87 -5.65 2.24
CA LYS A 49 4.30 -5.34 3.55
C LYS A 49 2.86 -5.82 3.70
N ARG A 50 2.03 -5.72 2.64
CA ARG A 50 0.65 -6.22 2.66
C ARG A 50 0.61 -7.73 2.80
N GLU A 51 1.39 -8.45 1.99
CA GLU A 51 1.44 -9.91 2.03
C GLU A 51 1.83 -10.44 3.42
N ARG A 52 2.84 -9.81 4.05
CA ARG A 52 3.22 -10.16 5.42
C ARG A 52 2.14 -9.81 6.44
N ASN A 53 1.46 -8.66 6.28
CA ASN A 53 0.39 -8.27 7.18
C ASN A 53 -0.80 -9.24 7.10
N ASP A 54 -1.18 -9.64 5.89
CA ASP A 54 -2.26 -10.60 5.66
C ASP A 54 -1.93 -11.97 6.26
N ALA A 55 -0.69 -12.43 6.10
CA ALA A 55 -0.23 -13.68 6.73
C ALA A 55 -0.28 -13.62 8.26
N LEU A 56 0.22 -12.54 8.86
CA LEU A 56 0.18 -12.34 10.31
C LEU A 56 -1.25 -12.21 10.83
N TYR A 57 -2.13 -11.56 10.07
CA TYR A 57 -3.54 -11.43 10.43
C TYR A 57 -4.23 -12.78 10.45
N ALA A 58 -3.96 -13.63 9.46
CA ALA A 58 -4.45 -15.00 9.42
C ALA A 58 -3.95 -15.83 10.60
N GLU A 59 -2.66 -15.69 10.97
CA GLU A 59 -2.08 -16.36 12.14
C GLU A 59 -2.75 -15.92 13.46
N VAL A 60 -2.95 -14.61 13.63
CA VAL A 60 -3.66 -14.07 14.82
C VAL A 60 -5.09 -14.60 14.88
N LEU A 61 -5.78 -14.70 13.73
CA LEU A 61 -7.14 -15.22 13.68
C LEU A 61 -7.18 -16.72 14.04
N ASP A 62 -6.23 -17.51 13.55
CA ASP A 62 -6.12 -18.94 13.86
C ASP A 62 -5.82 -19.18 15.34
N LEU A 63 -4.87 -18.43 15.91
CA LEU A 63 -4.55 -18.48 17.34
C LEU A 63 -5.76 -18.13 18.22
N ARG A 64 -6.54 -17.12 17.84
CA ARG A 64 -7.77 -16.75 18.55
C ARG A 64 -8.81 -17.87 18.52
N LYS A 65 -9.05 -18.46 17.35
CA LYS A 65 -9.97 -19.59 17.20
C LYS A 65 -9.53 -20.81 18.01
N GLY A 66 -8.24 -21.12 18.00
CA GLY A 66 -7.67 -22.20 18.80
C GLY A 66 -7.84 -21.95 20.30
N ALA A 67 -7.62 -20.72 20.77
CA ALA A 67 -7.83 -20.34 22.16
C ALA A 67 -9.30 -20.42 22.58
N GLU A 68 -10.22 -19.94 21.74
CA GLU A 68 -11.67 -20.05 21.98
C GLU A 68 -12.11 -21.53 22.07
N ALA A 69 -11.60 -22.39 21.19
CA ALA A 69 -11.89 -23.82 21.22
C ALA A 69 -11.37 -24.51 22.50
N ILE A 70 -10.24 -24.07 23.04
CA ILE A 70 -9.69 -24.57 24.31
C ILE A 70 -10.57 -24.10 25.48
N ASP A 71 -10.96 -22.83 25.50
CA ASP A 71 -11.81 -22.27 26.55
C ASP A 71 -13.19 -22.94 26.57
N GLU A 72 -13.80 -23.20 25.42
CA GLU A 72 -15.08 -23.92 25.31
C GLU A 72 -14.97 -25.33 25.89
N ARG A 73 -13.92 -26.06 25.53
CA ARG A 73 -13.66 -27.41 26.06
C ARG A 73 -13.40 -27.42 27.57
N ALA A 74 -12.66 -26.43 28.09
CA ALA A 74 -12.43 -26.29 29.53
C ALA A 74 -13.73 -26.00 30.31
N ARG A 75 -14.66 -25.25 29.71
CA ARG A 75 -15.98 -24.97 30.29
C ARG A 75 -16.90 -26.20 30.22
N GLU A 76 -16.99 -26.87 29.08
CA GLU A 76 -17.88 -28.02 28.88
C GLU A 76 -17.41 -29.30 29.61
N GLU A 77 -16.14 -29.65 29.51
CA GLU A 77 -15.62 -30.93 30.04
C GLU A 77 -15.16 -30.81 31.50
N LEU A 78 -14.59 -29.67 31.90
CA LEU A 78 -13.96 -29.50 33.21
C LEU A 78 -14.73 -28.55 34.13
N GLY A 79 -15.79 -27.89 33.63
CA GLY A 79 -16.56 -26.91 34.41
C GLY A 79 -15.74 -25.71 34.88
N MET A 80 -14.61 -25.43 34.22
CA MET A 80 -13.70 -24.35 34.61
C MET A 80 -14.31 -22.99 34.27
N ILE A 81 -14.24 -22.08 35.23
CA ILE A 81 -14.68 -20.68 35.15
C ILE A 81 -13.53 -19.77 35.59
N ARG A 82 -13.42 -18.58 34.99
CA ARG A 82 -12.37 -17.62 35.37
C ARG A 82 -12.63 -17.05 36.78
N GLU A 83 -11.58 -16.62 37.47
CA GLU A 83 -11.66 -16.15 38.86
C GLU A 83 -12.62 -14.96 39.07
N ASP A 84 -12.88 -14.17 38.02
CA ASP A 84 -13.71 -12.97 38.03
C ASP A 84 -15.00 -13.08 37.17
N GLU A 85 -15.43 -14.31 36.84
CA GLU A 85 -16.56 -14.56 35.95
C GLU A 85 -17.82 -15.08 36.69
N THR A 86 -18.99 -14.61 36.27
CA THR A 86 -20.30 -15.19 36.66
C THR A 86 -20.86 -16.02 35.50
N PHE A 87 -20.85 -17.35 35.64
CA PHE A 87 -21.30 -18.29 34.61
C PHE A 87 -22.77 -18.68 34.80
N PHE A 88 -23.58 -18.54 33.74
CA PHE A 88 -24.99 -18.93 33.74
C PHE A 88 -25.19 -20.16 32.84
N GLN A 89 -25.54 -21.30 33.44
CA GLN A 89 -25.91 -22.51 32.69
C GLN A 89 -27.44 -22.61 32.62
N ILE A 90 -27.98 -22.51 31.40
CA ILE A 90 -29.42 -22.67 31.17
C ILE A 90 -29.70 -24.17 31.06
N LEU A 91 -30.29 -24.75 32.10
CA LEU A 91 -30.81 -26.12 32.05
C LEU A 91 -32.22 -26.08 31.45
N GLU A 92 -32.42 -26.67 30.28
CA GLU A 92 -33.78 -26.85 29.75
C GLU A 92 -34.58 -27.76 30.69
N SER A 93 -35.62 -27.21 31.30
CA SER A 93 -36.62 -28.00 32.02
C SER A 93 -37.44 -28.76 30.99
N LYS A 94 -37.35 -30.09 31.03
CA LYS A 94 -38.17 -31.00 30.24
C LYS A 94 -39.67 -30.82 30.56
#